data_AF-A0A7V2YA24-F1
#
_entry.id   AF-A0A7V2YA24-F1
#
_cell.length_a   1.000
_cell.length_b   1.000
_cell.length_c   1.000
_cell.angle_alpha   90.00
_cell.angle_beta   90.00
_cell.angle_gamma   90.00
#
_symmetry.space_group_name_H-M   'P 1'
#
loop_
_entity.id
_entity.type
_entity.pdbx_description
1 polymer ?
#
loop_
_entity_poly.entity_id
_entity_poly.type
_entity_poly.pdbx_seq_one_letter_code
_entity_poly.pdbx_strand_id
1 'polypeptide(L)'
;MLLRAREMELWERIEQLRSLVMEMGLPRHEMAYFGVVCPYCGKSDRIHRLEEPSELDAAPWEYHQAWQEFAGEGELVLCKFCRQVLRLEQGKGAVGLGGDS
;
A
#
# COMPACT_ATOMS: atom_id res chain seq x y z
N MET A 1 -18.78 -18.68 8.79
CA MET A 1 -19.17 -18.03 7.51
C MET A 1 -18.92 -16.53 7.52
N LEU A 2 -19.30 -15.78 8.56
CA LEU A 2 -19.10 -14.32 8.62
C LEU A 2 -17.63 -13.85 8.56
N LEU A 3 -16.68 -14.59 9.15
CA LEU A 3 -15.25 -14.23 9.13
C LEU A 3 -14.67 -14.24 7.69
N ARG A 4 -15.00 -15.27 6.90
CA ARG A 4 -14.55 -15.39 5.50
C ARG A 4 -15.09 -14.29 4.60
N ALA A 5 -16.31 -13.79 4.88
CA ALA A 5 -16.90 -12.70 4.11
C ALA A 5 -16.15 -11.38 4.35
N ARG A 6 -15.73 -11.10 5.59
CA ARG A 6 -14.94 -9.91 5.93
C ARG A 6 -13.52 -9.96 5.36
N GLU A 7 -12.88 -11.14 5.39
CA GLU A 7 -11.57 -11.32 4.76
C GLU A 7 -11.63 -11.08 3.25
N MET A 8 -12.67 -11.59 2.58
CA MET A 8 -12.87 -11.37 1.15
C MET A 8 -13.09 -9.90 0.82
N GLU A 9 -13.93 -9.20 1.59
CA GLU A 9 -14.16 -7.75 1.43
C GLU A 9 -12.87 -6.94 1.61
N LEU A 10 -12.03 -7.30 2.60
CA LEU A 10 -10.74 -6.66 2.80
C LEU A 10 -9.81 -6.86 1.59
N TRP A 11 -9.72 -8.09 1.07
CA TRP A 11 -8.89 -8.38 -0.10
C TRP A 11 -9.37 -7.64 -1.35
N GLU A 12 -10.67 -7.52 -1.56
CA GLU A 12 -11.24 -6.73 -2.65
C GLU A 12 -10.83 -5.25 -2.57
N ARG A 13 -10.86 -4.67 -1.36
CA ARG A 13 -10.42 -3.28 -1.13
C ARG A 13 -8.92 -3.08 -1.33
N ILE A 14 -8.10 -4.05 -0.90
CA ILE A 14 -6.64 -4.02 -1.12
C ILE A 14 -6.34 -4.08 -2.63
N GLU A 15 -7.02 -4.95 -3.37
CA GLU A 15 -6.81 -5.07 -4.82
C GLU A 15 -7.35 -3.84 -5.57
N GLN A 16 -8.43 -3.22 -5.08
CA GLN A 16 -8.92 -1.94 -5.59
C GLN A 16 -7.87 -0.83 -5.41
N LEU A 17 -7.29 -0.68 -4.21
CA LEU A 17 -6.22 0.30 -3.97
C LEU A 17 -5.03 0.03 -4.90
N ARG A 18 -4.61 -1.23 -5.01
CA ARG A 18 -3.50 -1.62 -5.89
C ARG A 18 -3.78 -1.24 -7.34
N SER A 19 -4.99 -1.50 -7.83
CA SER A 19 -5.42 -1.15 -9.19
C SER A 19 -5.37 0.36 -9.41
N LEU A 20 -5.91 1.17 -8.49
CA LEU A 20 -5.84 2.62 -8.53
C LEU A 20 -4.40 3.14 -8.59
N VAL A 21 -3.51 2.62 -7.74
CA VAL A 21 -2.08 2.97 -7.74
C VAL A 21 -1.46 2.68 -9.10
N MET A 22 -1.80 1.56 -9.75
CA MET A 22 -1.27 1.23 -11.08
C MET A 22 -1.82 2.16 -12.16
N GLU A 23 -3.13 2.38 -12.18
CA GLU A 23 -3.83 3.21 -13.17
C GLU A 23 -3.39 4.67 -13.11
N MET A 24 -3.18 5.19 -11.90
CA MET A 24 -2.68 6.54 -11.66
C MET A 24 -1.17 6.68 -11.93
N GLY A 25 -0.47 5.58 -12.18
CA GLY A 25 0.98 5.58 -12.41
C GLY A 25 1.79 5.93 -11.17
N LEU A 26 1.30 5.59 -9.98
CA LEU A 26 1.97 5.86 -8.72
C LEU A 26 3.00 4.75 -8.36
N PRO A 27 4.03 5.08 -7.57
CA PRO A 27 4.39 6.44 -7.12
C PRO A 27 5.02 7.28 -8.24
N ARG A 28 4.82 8.59 -8.18
CA ARG A 28 5.44 9.56 -9.11
C ARG A 28 6.88 9.86 -8.71
N HIS A 29 7.18 9.86 -7.42
CA HIS A 29 8.51 10.13 -6.90
C HIS A 29 9.30 8.82 -6.72
N GLU A 30 10.55 8.81 -7.17
CA GLU A 30 11.42 7.63 -7.07
C GLU A 30 12.08 7.45 -5.69
N MET A 31 11.63 8.17 -4.66
CA MET A 31 12.16 8.01 -3.30
C MET A 31 11.90 6.59 -2.79
N ALA A 32 12.94 5.90 -2.36
CA ALA A 32 12.87 4.54 -1.86
C ALA A 32 13.41 4.46 -0.43
N TYR A 33 12.79 3.62 0.38
CA TYR A 33 13.25 3.26 1.71
C TYR A 33 14.36 2.20 1.60
N PHE A 34 15.56 2.56 2.08
CA PHE A 34 16.70 1.65 2.17
C PHE A 34 16.53 0.66 3.32
N GLY A 35 16.91 -0.59 3.11
CA GLY A 35 16.86 -1.64 4.13
C GLY A 35 15.46 -2.15 4.47
N VAL A 36 14.40 -1.59 3.87
CA VAL A 36 13.03 -2.10 4.04
C VAL A 36 12.79 -3.28 3.11
N VAL A 37 12.35 -4.41 3.68
CA VAL A 37 12.10 -5.67 2.98
C VAL A 37 10.60 -5.83 2.73
N CYS A 38 10.21 -6.22 1.51
CA CYS A 38 8.83 -6.57 1.20
C CYS A 38 8.46 -7.93 1.81
N PRO A 39 7.41 -8.04 2.64
CA PRO A 39 7.02 -9.31 3.26
C PRO A 39 6.49 -10.34 2.23
N TYR A 40 6.00 -9.89 1.06
CA TYR A 40 5.46 -10.79 0.04
C TYR A 40 6.52 -11.40 -0.89
N CYS A 41 7.59 -10.67 -1.23
CA CYS A 41 8.58 -11.14 -2.21
C CYS A 41 10.02 -11.23 -1.69
N GLY A 42 10.26 -10.83 -0.44
CA GLY A 42 11.57 -10.88 0.22
C GLY A 42 12.61 -9.92 -0.36
N LYS A 43 12.24 -9.02 -1.28
CA LYS A 43 13.17 -8.06 -1.89
C LYS A 43 13.23 -6.76 -1.08
N SER A 44 14.41 -6.15 -1.02
CA SER A 44 14.68 -4.87 -0.35
C SER A 44 14.95 -3.73 -1.33
N ASP A 45 15.09 -2.51 -0.80
CA ASP A 45 15.67 -1.31 -1.46
C ASP A 45 14.91 -0.76 -2.68
N ARG A 46 13.71 -1.28 -2.93
CA ARG A 46 12.76 -0.80 -3.95
C ARG A 46 11.35 -0.68 -3.37
N ILE A 47 11.28 -0.26 -2.11
CA ILE A 47 10.04 0.06 -1.41
C ILE A 47 9.88 1.56 -1.47
N HIS A 48 8.91 2.02 -2.25
CA HIS A 48 8.74 3.43 -2.55
C HIS A 48 7.59 4.00 -1.75
N ARG A 49 7.77 5.22 -1.21
CA ARG A 49 6.66 5.99 -0.66
C ARG A 49 5.59 6.16 -1.72
N LEU A 50 4.34 5.88 -1.37
CA LEU A 50 3.21 6.28 -2.20
C LEU A 50 2.75 7.68 -1.77
N GLU A 51 2.30 8.49 -2.72
CA GLU A 51 1.83 9.85 -2.43
C GLU A 51 0.48 9.84 -1.70
N GLU A 52 0.37 10.67 -0.67
CA GLU A 52 -0.90 10.97 -0.05
C GLU A 52 -1.83 11.69 -1.04
N PRO A 53 -3.16 11.54 -0.92
CA PRO A 53 -4.09 12.21 -1.81
C PRO A 53 -3.94 13.74 -1.85
N SER A 54 -3.48 14.36 -0.76
CA SER A 54 -3.21 15.80 -0.66
C SER A 54 -2.00 16.26 -1.47
N GLU A 55 -1.12 15.35 -1.88
CA GLU A 55 0.09 15.61 -2.67
C GLU A 55 -0.16 15.47 -4.17
N LEU A 56 -1.35 15.03 -4.58
CA LEU A 56 -1.72 14.79 -5.96
C LEU A 56 -2.61 15.91 -6.48
N ASP A 57 -2.30 16.45 -7.66
CA ASP A 57 -3.09 17.53 -8.29
C ASP A 57 -4.57 17.16 -8.48
N ALA A 58 -4.82 15.87 -8.75
CA ALA A 58 -6.15 15.29 -8.85
C ALA A 58 -6.07 13.80 -8.52
N ALA A 59 -6.54 13.42 -7.32
CA ALA A 59 -6.73 12.02 -6.95
C ALA A 59 -8.23 11.65 -7.02
N PRO A 60 -8.59 10.49 -7.58
CA PRO A 60 -9.96 9.98 -7.53
C PRO A 60 -10.43 9.81 -6.08
N TRP A 61 -11.72 10.03 -5.83
CA TRP A 61 -12.31 9.89 -4.50
C TRP A 61 -12.06 8.49 -3.90
N GLU A 62 -12.08 7.47 -4.74
CA GLU A 62 -11.81 6.09 -4.38
C GLU A 62 -10.38 5.91 -3.83
N TYR A 63 -9.41 6.62 -4.41
CA TYR A 63 -8.04 6.64 -3.89
C TYR A 63 -7.97 7.34 -2.54
N HIS A 64 -8.67 8.47 -2.38
CA HIS A 64 -8.75 9.16 -1.07
C HIS A 64 -9.27 8.22 0.02
N GLN A 65 -10.36 7.52 -0.24
CA GLN A 65 -10.97 6.61 0.74
C GLN A 65 -10.04 5.44 1.07
N ALA A 66 -9.54 4.74 0.05
CA ALA A 66 -8.67 3.60 0.25
C ALA A 66 -7.35 3.99 0.96
N TRP A 67 -6.79 5.15 0.60
CA TRP A 67 -5.60 5.67 1.26
C TRP A 67 -5.82 5.88 2.77
N GLN A 68 -6.89 6.59 3.12
CA GLN A 68 -7.24 6.85 4.52
C GLN A 68 -7.54 5.57 5.31
N GLU A 69 -8.17 4.58 4.67
CA GLU A 69 -8.48 3.29 5.28
C GLU A 69 -7.20 2.51 5.63
N PHE A 70 -6.24 2.44 4.72
CA PHE A 70 -5.09 1.54 4.85
C PHE A 70 -3.85 2.17 5.49
N ALA A 71 -3.65 3.48 5.36
CA ALA A 71 -2.51 4.18 5.93
C ALA A 71 -2.51 4.10 7.47
N GLY A 72 -3.68 4.27 8.11
CA GLY A 72 -3.78 4.31 9.57
C GLY A 72 -2.85 5.37 10.17
N GLU A 73 -2.02 4.99 11.15
CA GLU A 73 -0.95 5.84 11.73
C GLU A 73 0.40 5.71 11.00
N GLY A 74 0.47 4.82 10.00
CA GLY A 74 1.67 4.58 9.21
C GLY A 74 1.63 5.29 7.87
N GLU A 75 2.57 4.91 7.01
CA GLU A 75 2.65 5.42 5.64
C GLU A 75 2.46 4.27 4.65
N LEU A 76 1.75 4.51 3.55
CA LEU A 76 1.63 3.52 2.50
C LEU A 76 2.83 3.57 1.55
N VAL A 77 3.32 2.39 1.21
CA VAL A 77 4.47 2.20 0.35
C VAL A 77 4.20 1.12 -0.68
N LEU A 78 4.89 1.17 -1.82
CA LEU A 78 4.76 0.22 -2.90
C LEU A 78 6.07 -0.53 -3.13
N CYS A 79 6.00 -1.85 -3.20
CA CYS A 79 7.11 -2.64 -3.71
C CYS A 79 7.21 -2.54 -5.25
N LYS A 80 8.30 -2.00 -5.80
CA LYS A 80 8.48 -1.86 -7.26
C LYS A 80 8.54 -3.21 -7.98
N PHE A 81 8.89 -4.30 -7.28
CA PHE A 81 9.03 -5.62 -7.88
C PHE A 81 7.70 -6.36 -8.04
N CYS A 82 6.94 -6.54 -6.95
CA CYS A 82 5.69 -7.29 -6.98
C CYS A 82 4.45 -6.39 -7.06
N ARG A 83 4.63 -5.06 -7.02
CA ARG A 83 3.57 -4.05 -7.06
C ARG A 83 2.53 -4.23 -5.94
N GLN A 84 2.94 -4.81 -4.81
CA GLN A 84 2.13 -4.88 -3.60
C GLN A 84 2.21 -3.57 -2.83
N VAL A 85 1.05 -3.10 -2.37
CA VAL A 85 0.93 -1.97 -1.44
C VAL A 85 1.10 -2.51 -0.03
N LEU A 86 1.94 -1.84 0.75
CA LEU A 86 2.31 -2.19 2.11
C LEU A 86 2.08 -0.97 3.00
N ARG A 87 2.05 -1.18 4.31
CA ARG A 87 2.15 -0.11 5.29
C ARG A 87 3.52 -0.15 5.94
N LEU A 88 4.17 0.99 6.06
CA LEU A 88 5.40 1.16 6.82
C LEU A 88 5.03 1.49 8.27
N GLU A 89 5.33 0.58 9.20
CA GLU A 89 5.09 0.76 10.63
C GLU A 89 6.40 1.11 11.35
N GLN A 90 6.36 2.13 12.21
CA GLN A 90 7.52 2.53 13.00
C GLN A 90 8.04 1.37 13.86
N GLY A 91 9.33 1.07 13.75
CA GLY A 91 9.98 -0.01 14.51
C GLY A 91 9.71 -1.43 14.03
N LYS A 92 8.83 -1.64 13.04
CA LYS A 92 8.49 -2.98 12.50
C LYS A 92 8.83 -3.16 11.01
N GLY A 93 9.03 -2.07 10.27
CA GLY A 93 9.30 -2.15 8.82
C GLY A 93 8.00 -2.22 8.00
N ALA A 94 8.08 -2.78 6.79
CA ALA A 94 6.92 -2.86 5.91
C ALA A 94 6.08 -4.12 6.20
N VAL A 95 4.77 -3.93 6.38
CA VAL A 95 3.80 -4.98 6.68
C VAL A 95 2.73 -5.06 5.59
N GLY A 96 2.12 -6.24 5.44
CA GLY A 96 1.00 -6.43 4.52
C GLY A 96 -0.28 -5.75 5.01
N LEU A 97 -1.12 -5.26 4.09
CA LEU A 97 -2.40 -4.63 4.44
C LEU A 97 -3.48 -5.63 4.90
N GLY A 98 -3.33 -6.91 4.53
CA GLY A 98 -4.25 -7.98 4.92
C GLY A 98 -4.05 -8.52 6.35
N GLY A 99 -3.10 -7.97 7.11
CA GLY A 99 -2.63 -8.54 8.37
C GLY A 99 -1.60 -9.64 8.15
N ASP A 100 -0.54 -9.65 8.96
CA ASP A 100 0.45 -10.73 8.96
C ASP A 100 -0.07 -11.93 9.77
N SER A 101 -0.03 -13.10 9.13
CA SER A 101 -0.14 -14.47 9.69
C SER A 101 -1.53 -15.10 9.78
#